data_AF-A0A8X7U033-F1
#
_entry.id   AF-A0A8X7U033-F1
#
_cell.length_a   1.000
_cell.length_b   1.000
_cell.length_c   1.000
_cell.angle_alpha   90.00
_cell.angle_beta   90.00
_cell.angle_gamma   90.00
#
_symmetry.space_group_name_H-M   'P 1'
#
loop_
_entity.id
_entity.type
_entity.pdbx_description
1 polymer ?
#
loop_
_entity_poly.entity_id
_entity_poly.type
_entity_poly.pdbx_seq_one_letter_code
_entity_poly.pdbx_strand_id
1 'polypeptide(L)'
;MAEPQDEQSPSLDDCLKLLKVVAMEVRIMVCICGCLLQFLLLLRVPEITSSVEMVSQIPLILEIMSKERYKLLYLVSTACEVGVMALINSGGLRVIAPQMSDLPDGSHAMEVAIKILQLLVSKLSSESMNIERFFELSLVVAAVARQFAVLHNALKFEALHLLSAVFCSDYSLSS
;
A
#
# COMPACT_ATOMS: atom_id res chain seq x y z
N MET A 1 -10.70 -33.49 -34.65
CA MET A 1 -11.52 -33.09 -33.50
C MET A 1 -10.56 -33.02 -32.32
N ALA A 2 -10.03 -31.84 -32.04
CA ALA A 2 -9.08 -31.61 -30.95
C ALA A 2 -9.81 -30.76 -29.92
N GLU A 3 -10.03 -31.31 -28.73
CA GLU A 3 -10.55 -30.57 -27.58
C GLU A 3 -9.55 -29.50 -27.15
N PRO A 4 -9.97 -28.29 -26.76
CA PRO A 4 -9.10 -27.35 -26.10
C PRO A 4 -8.87 -27.82 -24.66
N GLN A 5 -7.60 -28.01 -24.29
CA GLN A 5 -7.19 -28.20 -22.90
C GLN A 5 -7.49 -26.93 -22.13
N ASP A 6 -8.42 -27.02 -21.17
CA ASP A 6 -8.70 -25.99 -20.18
C ASP A 6 -7.42 -25.77 -19.34
N GLU A 7 -6.82 -24.58 -19.45
CA GLU A 7 -5.81 -24.11 -18.50
C GLU A 7 -6.49 -23.94 -17.14
N GLN A 8 -6.52 -25.02 -16.36
CA GLN A 8 -7.14 -25.01 -15.05
C GLN A 8 -6.27 -24.18 -14.10
N SER A 9 -6.68 -22.93 -13.89
CA SER A 9 -6.12 -22.03 -12.89
C SER A 9 -6.10 -22.72 -11.51
N PRO A 10 -4.99 -22.64 -10.75
CA PRO A 10 -4.86 -23.32 -9.47
C PRO A 10 -5.96 -22.91 -8.49
N SER A 11 -6.47 -23.87 -7.71
CA SER A 11 -7.55 -23.59 -6.74
C SER A 11 -7.05 -22.71 -5.59
N LEU A 12 -7.97 -21.95 -4.98
CA LEU A 12 -7.69 -21.08 -3.82
C LEU A 12 -7.03 -21.85 -2.67
N ASP A 13 -7.46 -23.09 -2.44
CA ASP A 13 -6.96 -23.94 -1.35
C ASP A 13 -5.52 -24.41 -1.62
N ASP A 14 -5.14 -24.62 -2.88
CA ASP A 14 -3.77 -24.96 -3.28
C ASP A 14 -2.84 -23.74 -3.14
N CYS A 15 -3.33 -22.55 -3.47
CA CYS A 15 -2.62 -21.30 -3.27
C CYS A 15 -2.35 -21.02 -1.77
N LEU A 16 -3.35 -21.27 -0.91
CA LEU A 16 -3.22 -21.09 0.53
C LEU A 16 -2.29 -22.13 1.18
N LYS A 17 -2.30 -23.38 0.70
CA LYS A 17 -1.34 -24.42 1.14
C LYS A 17 0.08 -24.05 0.77
N LEU A 18 0.32 -23.56 -0.45
CA LEU A 18 1.63 -23.07 -0.88
C LEU A 18 2.10 -21.90 0.00
N LEU A 19 1.21 -20.97 0.33
CA LEU A 19 1.51 -19.85 1.22
C LEU A 19 1.94 -20.32 2.63
N LYS A 20 1.21 -21.29 3.20
CA LYS A 20 1.50 -21.87 4.53
C LYS A 20 2.82 -22.64 4.57
N VAL A 21 3.17 -23.35 3.50
CA VAL A 21 4.44 -24.08 3.37
C VAL A 21 5.63 -23.12 3.26
N VAL A 22 5.44 -21.96 2.61
CA VAL A 22 6.49 -20.95 2.41
C VAL A 22 6.69 -20.04 3.63
N ALA A 23 5.71 -19.94 4.52
CA ALA A 23 5.74 -19.09 5.72
C ALA A 23 6.69 -19.55 6.85
N MET A 24 7.40 -20.67 6.69
CA MET A 24 8.18 -21.31 7.77
C MET A 24 9.64 -20.83 7.90
N GLU A 25 10.21 -20.06 6.96
CA GLU A 25 11.58 -19.51 7.11
C GLU A 25 11.70 -18.03 6.73
N VAL A 26 11.90 -17.20 7.76
CA VAL A 26 11.89 -15.72 7.73
C VAL A 26 12.85 -15.10 6.68
N ARG A 27 13.95 -15.77 6.31
CA ARG A 27 14.94 -15.23 5.36
C ARG A 27 14.72 -15.64 3.90
N ILE A 28 14.11 -16.79 3.63
CA ILE A 28 13.82 -17.28 2.27
C ILE A 28 12.48 -16.71 1.77
N MET A 29 11.59 -16.36 2.70
CA MET A 29 10.29 -15.72 2.42
C MET A 29 10.44 -14.39 1.66
N VAL A 30 11.50 -13.60 1.85
CA VAL A 30 11.65 -12.29 1.19
C VAL A 30 11.82 -12.38 -0.34
N CYS A 31 12.50 -13.41 -0.83
CA CYS A 31 12.73 -13.61 -2.27
C CYS A 31 11.64 -14.46 -2.93
N ILE A 32 11.15 -15.50 -2.24
CA ILE A 32 10.12 -16.39 -2.79
C ILE A 32 8.74 -15.76 -2.67
N CYS A 33 8.41 -15.08 -1.57
CA CYS A 33 7.15 -14.36 -1.41
C CYS A 33 7.08 -13.17 -2.38
N GLY A 34 8.20 -12.51 -2.71
CA GLY A 34 8.23 -11.51 -3.79
C GLY A 34 7.68 -12.05 -5.13
N CYS A 35 8.15 -13.21 -5.57
CA CYS A 35 7.70 -13.82 -6.83
C CYS A 35 6.33 -14.50 -6.73
N LEU A 36 6.04 -15.25 -5.67
CA LEU A 36 4.76 -15.97 -5.48
C LEU A 36 3.60 -15.01 -5.21
N LEU A 37 3.85 -13.92 -4.47
CA LEU A 37 2.84 -12.90 -4.20
C LEU A 37 2.61 -12.04 -5.44
N GLN A 38 3.66 -11.71 -6.21
CA GLN A 38 3.48 -11.09 -7.55
C GLN A 38 2.63 -11.99 -8.47
N PHE A 39 2.85 -13.30 -8.44
CA PHE A 39 2.11 -14.28 -9.24
C PHE A 39 0.64 -14.43 -8.79
N LEU A 40 0.40 -14.51 -7.48
CA LEU A 40 -0.95 -14.58 -6.89
C LEU A 40 -1.73 -13.26 -7.06
N LEU A 41 -1.04 -12.11 -7.03
CA LEU A 41 -1.63 -10.80 -7.31
C LEU A 41 -1.96 -10.59 -8.78
N LEU A 42 -1.19 -11.17 -9.71
CA LEU A 42 -1.48 -11.12 -11.16
C LEU A 42 -2.78 -11.87 -11.50
N LEU A 43 -3.14 -12.87 -10.71
CA LEU A 43 -4.42 -13.58 -10.81
C LEU A 43 -5.60 -12.80 -10.20
N ARG A 44 -5.33 -11.66 -9.54
CA ARG A 44 -6.32 -10.66 -9.10
C ARG A 44 -7.46 -11.24 -8.27
N VAL A 45 -7.19 -12.29 -7.48
CA VAL A 45 -8.18 -12.95 -6.64
C VAL A 45 -8.41 -12.10 -5.39
N PRO A 46 -9.52 -11.34 -5.28
CA PRO A 46 -9.74 -10.42 -4.18
C PRO A 46 -9.73 -11.14 -2.84
N GLU A 47 -10.22 -12.39 -2.83
CA GLU A 47 -10.30 -13.27 -1.65
C GLU A 47 -8.94 -13.55 -1.02
N ILE A 48 -7.85 -13.60 -1.80
CA ILE A 48 -6.49 -13.83 -1.30
C ILE A 48 -5.92 -12.52 -0.73
N THR A 49 -6.11 -11.41 -1.46
CA THR A 49 -5.60 -10.10 -1.03
C THR A 49 -6.33 -9.55 0.19
N SER A 50 -7.56 -10.01 0.45
CA SER A 50 -8.34 -9.69 1.64
C SER A 50 -8.15 -10.68 2.80
N SER A 51 -7.28 -11.68 2.66
CA SER A 51 -7.13 -12.73 3.68
C SER A 51 -6.46 -12.20 4.96
N VAL A 52 -6.78 -12.85 6.09
CA VAL A 52 -6.20 -12.51 7.39
C VAL A 52 -4.67 -12.66 7.36
N GLU A 53 -4.18 -13.69 6.69
CA GLU A 53 -2.75 -13.92 6.50
C GLU A 53 -2.10 -12.74 5.78
N MET A 54 -2.65 -12.24 4.67
CA MET A 54 -2.05 -11.13 3.92
C MET A 54 -2.08 -9.81 4.69
N VAL A 55 -3.19 -9.51 5.37
CA VAL A 55 -3.31 -8.33 6.23
C VAL A 55 -2.30 -8.37 7.38
N SER A 56 -2.05 -9.56 7.96
CA SER A 56 -1.06 -9.72 9.04
C SER A 56 0.38 -9.48 8.60
N GLN A 57 0.68 -9.55 7.30
CA GLN A 57 2.03 -9.30 6.76
C GLN A 57 2.32 -7.81 6.52
N ILE A 58 1.32 -6.92 6.61
CA ILE A 58 1.50 -5.49 6.35
C ILE A 58 2.66 -4.87 7.16
N PRO A 59 2.81 -5.12 8.48
CA PRO A 59 3.95 -4.60 9.25
C PRO A 59 5.31 -5.08 8.72
N LEU A 60 5.41 -6.36 8.31
CA LEU A 60 6.63 -6.92 7.75
C LEU A 60 6.94 -6.31 6.38
N ILE A 61 5.92 -6.12 5.53
CA ILE A 61 6.07 -5.47 4.23
C ILE A 61 6.59 -4.04 4.40
N LEU A 62 6.08 -3.30 5.41
CA LEU A 62 6.56 -1.96 5.75
C LEU A 62 8.03 -1.95 6.22
N GLU A 63 8.44 -2.94 7.01
CA GLU A 63 9.81 -3.04 7.52
C GLU A 63 10.83 -3.27 6.39
N ILE A 64 10.45 -4.06 5.38
CA ILE A 64 11.32 -4.40 4.26
C ILE A 64 11.12 -3.48 3.04
N MET A 65 10.47 -2.32 3.18
CA MET A 65 10.09 -1.49 2.03
C MET A 65 11.24 -1.23 1.05
N SER A 66 10.98 -1.53 -0.23
CA SER A 66 11.84 -1.21 -1.37
C SER A 66 11.00 -0.64 -2.50
N LYS A 67 11.64 0.00 -3.50
CA LYS A 67 10.97 0.75 -4.59
C LYS A 67 9.90 -0.05 -5.36
N GLU A 68 10.01 -1.38 -5.38
CA GLU A 68 9.12 -2.27 -6.13
C GLU A 68 7.91 -2.76 -5.32
N ARG A 69 7.90 -2.56 -3.99
CA ARG A 69 6.90 -3.14 -3.08
C ARG A 69 5.66 -2.26 -2.85
N TYR A 70 5.67 -1.02 -3.35
CA TYR A 70 4.53 -0.11 -3.30
C TYR A 70 3.28 -0.69 -3.97
N LYS A 71 3.43 -1.38 -5.10
CA LYS A 71 2.30 -1.98 -5.83
C LYS A 71 1.59 -3.06 -5.02
N LEU A 72 2.37 -3.91 -4.35
CA LEU A 72 1.85 -4.96 -3.49
C LEU A 72 1.06 -4.34 -2.33
N LEU A 73 1.68 -3.38 -1.64
CA LEU A 73 1.07 -2.71 -0.51
C LEU A 73 -0.25 -2.03 -0.90
N TYR A 74 -0.25 -1.32 -2.04
CA TYR A 74 -1.45 -0.69 -2.57
C TYR A 74 -2.57 -1.71 -2.81
N LEU A 75 -2.27 -2.84 -3.44
CA LEU A 75 -3.32 -3.82 -3.75
C LEU A 75 -3.94 -4.43 -2.48
N VAL A 76 -3.10 -4.85 -1.52
CA VAL A 76 -3.58 -5.40 -0.23
C VAL A 76 -4.44 -4.38 0.51
N SER A 77 -4.04 -3.11 0.51
CA SER A 77 -4.83 -2.04 1.13
C SER A 77 -6.14 -1.78 0.38
N THR A 78 -6.17 -1.80 -0.95
CA THR A 78 -7.42 -1.59 -1.69
C THR A 78 -8.39 -2.77 -1.65
N ALA A 79 -7.91 -3.97 -1.29
CA ALA A 79 -8.71 -5.18 -1.33
C ALA A 79 -9.74 -5.27 -0.20
N CYS A 80 -9.44 -4.73 0.99
CA CYS A 80 -10.38 -4.72 2.11
C CYS A 80 -10.12 -3.57 3.10
N GLU A 81 -11.16 -3.15 3.80
CA GLU A 81 -11.07 -2.06 4.80
C GLU A 81 -10.12 -2.41 5.95
N VAL A 82 -10.12 -3.66 6.39
CA VAL A 82 -9.20 -4.16 7.43
C VAL A 82 -7.74 -4.00 7.00
N GLY A 83 -7.43 -4.20 5.71
CA GLY A 83 -6.10 -3.99 5.14
C GLY A 83 -5.66 -2.53 5.18
N VAL A 84 -6.57 -1.59 4.87
CA VAL A 84 -6.27 -0.15 5.02
C VAL A 84 -6.03 0.21 6.48
N MET A 85 -6.89 -0.23 7.38
CA MET A 85 -6.76 0.08 8.81
C MET A 85 -5.50 -0.54 9.43
N ALA A 86 -5.12 -1.74 9.02
CA ALA A 86 -3.87 -2.36 9.43
C ALA A 86 -2.64 -1.57 8.93
N LEU A 87 -2.70 -1.02 7.71
CA LEU A 87 -1.64 -0.14 7.18
C LEU A 87 -1.55 1.19 7.96
N ILE A 88 -2.70 1.78 8.30
CA ILE A 88 -2.75 2.97 9.16
C ILE A 88 -2.15 2.67 10.54
N ASN A 89 -2.56 1.58 11.19
CA ASN A 89 -2.14 1.22 12.54
C ASN A 89 -0.68 0.74 12.64
N SER A 90 -0.09 0.27 11.54
CA SER A 90 1.33 -0.09 11.47
C SER A 90 2.25 1.10 11.16
N GLY A 91 1.71 2.31 11.04
CA GLY A 91 2.49 3.52 10.76
C GLY A 91 2.82 3.70 9.28
N GLY A 92 1.95 3.24 8.38
CA GLY A 92 2.15 3.35 6.93
C GLY A 92 2.45 4.78 6.48
N LEU A 93 1.79 5.79 7.05
CA LEU A 93 2.05 7.20 6.77
C LEU A 93 3.49 7.60 7.15
N ARG A 94 3.93 7.19 8.35
CA ARG A 94 5.27 7.45 8.89
C ARG A 94 6.39 6.82 8.05
N VAL A 95 6.15 5.65 7.47
CA VAL A 95 7.15 4.94 6.65
C VAL A 95 7.14 5.44 5.21
N ILE A 96 5.97 5.58 4.59
CA ILE A 96 5.83 5.89 3.17
C ILE A 96 6.25 7.33 2.88
N ALA A 97 5.77 8.31 3.66
CA ALA A 97 5.96 9.72 3.33
C ALA A 97 7.45 10.13 3.30
N PRO A 98 8.30 9.76 4.27
CA PRO A 98 9.73 10.08 4.20
C PRO A 98 10.43 9.40 3.04
N GLN A 99 10.09 8.15 2.71
CA GLN A 99 10.74 7.38 1.62
C GLN A 99 10.45 7.94 0.22
N MET A 100 9.44 8.79 0.07
CA MET A 100 9.13 9.41 -1.23
C MET A 100 10.30 10.24 -1.78
N SER A 101 11.20 10.78 -0.95
CA SER A 101 12.39 11.49 -1.45
C SER A 101 13.39 10.58 -2.17
N ASP A 102 13.34 9.27 -1.94
CA ASP A 102 14.27 8.30 -2.53
C ASP A 102 13.73 7.74 -3.85
N LEU A 103 12.48 8.06 -4.19
CA LEU A 103 11.81 7.65 -5.41
C LEU A 103 12.10 8.66 -6.53
N PRO A 104 12.37 8.20 -7.77
CA PRO A 104 12.53 9.12 -8.89
C PRO A 104 11.24 9.91 -9.15
N ASP A 105 11.37 11.21 -9.37
CA ASP A 105 10.25 12.10 -9.66
C ASP A 105 9.49 11.62 -10.92
N GLY A 106 8.16 11.60 -10.83
CA GLY A 106 7.32 11.14 -11.95
C GLY A 106 7.30 9.62 -12.18
N SER A 107 8.04 8.83 -11.39
CA SER A 107 8.04 7.38 -11.53
C SER A 107 6.70 6.73 -11.16
N HIS A 108 6.47 5.52 -11.65
CA HIS A 108 5.30 4.74 -11.26
C HIS A 108 5.27 4.44 -9.75
N ALA A 109 6.43 4.22 -9.12
CA ALA A 109 6.51 4.03 -7.67
C ALA A 109 6.02 5.29 -6.91
N MET A 110 6.37 6.48 -7.39
CA MET A 110 5.87 7.75 -6.84
C MET A 110 4.36 7.86 -6.97
N GLU A 111 3.81 7.56 -8.16
CA GLU A 111 2.37 7.57 -8.38
C GLU A 111 1.63 6.63 -7.41
N VAL A 112 2.12 5.40 -7.25
CA VAL A 112 1.52 4.43 -6.33
C VAL A 112 1.65 4.90 -4.88
N ALA A 113 2.79 5.50 -4.50
CA ALA A 113 2.95 6.08 -3.17
C ALA A 113 1.91 7.18 -2.88
N ILE A 114 1.69 8.10 -3.83
CA ILE A 114 0.65 9.15 -3.70
C ILE A 114 -0.74 8.52 -3.55
N LYS A 115 -1.07 7.50 -4.36
CA LYS A 115 -2.36 6.80 -4.27
C LYS A 115 -2.57 6.08 -2.95
N ILE A 116 -1.52 5.47 -2.38
CA ILE A 116 -1.59 4.87 -1.04
C ILE A 116 -1.85 5.96 0.00
N LEU A 117 -1.12 7.08 -0.04
CA LEU A 117 -1.32 8.17 0.91
C LEU A 117 -2.72 8.77 0.81
N GLN A 118 -3.26 8.96 -0.41
CA GLN A 118 -4.66 9.36 -0.62
C GLN A 118 -5.64 8.36 0.02
N LEU A 119 -5.44 7.06 -0.20
CA LEU A 119 -6.27 6.01 0.41
C LEU A 119 -6.23 6.07 1.94
N LEU A 120 -5.04 6.16 2.52
CA LEU A 120 -4.86 6.21 3.97
C LEU A 120 -5.48 7.47 4.57
N VAL A 121 -5.21 8.65 4.00
CA VAL A 121 -5.78 9.92 4.46
C VAL A 121 -7.31 9.90 4.36
N SER A 122 -7.89 9.33 3.31
CA SER A 122 -9.35 9.23 3.16
C SER A 122 -10.03 8.34 4.21
N LYS A 123 -9.27 7.43 4.83
CA LYS A 123 -9.75 6.47 5.84
C LYS A 123 -9.39 6.85 7.26
N LEU A 124 -8.60 7.91 7.44
CA LEU A 124 -8.57 8.62 8.71
C LEU A 124 -9.98 9.25 8.87
N SER A 125 -10.81 8.81 9.79
CA SER A 125 -12.11 9.47 10.04
C SER A 125 -12.37 9.52 11.54
N SER A 126 -12.57 10.74 12.07
CA SER A 126 -13.06 11.19 13.39
C SER A 126 -12.72 10.44 14.69
N GLU A 127 -12.02 9.32 14.65
CA GLU A 127 -11.47 8.64 15.81
C GLU A 127 -10.34 9.53 16.33
N SER A 128 -10.47 10.00 17.58
CA SER A 128 -9.77 11.17 18.13
C SER A 128 -8.33 11.28 17.62
N MET A 129 -8.10 12.23 16.72
CA MET A 129 -6.78 12.55 16.21
C MET A 129 -5.82 12.70 17.39
N ASN A 130 -4.83 11.82 17.47
CA ASN A 130 -3.80 11.89 18.49
C ASN A 130 -2.55 12.59 17.95
N ILE A 131 -1.63 12.94 18.84
CA ILE A 131 -0.40 13.66 18.48
C ILE A 131 0.44 12.88 17.46
N GLU A 132 0.46 11.55 17.53
CA GLU A 132 1.18 10.70 16.58
C GLU A 132 0.59 10.82 15.17
N ARG A 133 -0.73 10.79 15.03
CA ARG A 133 -1.42 10.97 13.74
C ARG A 133 -1.20 12.36 13.14
N PHE A 134 -1.18 13.40 13.97
CA PHE A 134 -0.83 14.75 13.51
C PHE A 134 0.61 14.84 13.02
N PHE A 135 1.54 14.19 13.71
CA PHE A 135 2.94 14.10 13.27
C PHE A 135 3.05 13.35 11.94
N GLU A 136 2.36 12.22 11.79
CA GLU A 136 2.31 11.45 10.55
C GLU A 136 1.75 12.27 9.38
N LEU A 137 0.63 12.99 9.59
CA LEU A 137 0.08 13.90 8.58
C LEU A 137 1.05 15.03 8.23
N SER A 138 1.79 15.55 9.20
CA SER A 138 2.81 16.59 8.94
C SER A 138 3.93 16.07 8.03
N LEU A 139 4.35 14.81 8.21
CA LEU A 139 5.30 14.15 7.31
C LEU A 139 4.73 14.01 5.90
N VAL A 140 3.46 13.62 5.77
CA VAL A 140 2.75 13.52 4.49
C VAL A 140 2.71 14.88 3.79
N VAL A 141 2.24 15.92 4.47
CA VAL A 141 2.18 17.29 3.93
C VAL A 141 3.55 17.72 3.43
N ALA A 142 4.60 17.55 4.24
CA ALA A 142 5.95 17.92 3.86
C ALA A 142 6.45 17.15 2.62
N ALA A 143 6.21 15.83 2.57
CA ALA A 143 6.63 15.00 1.44
C ALA A 143 5.88 15.35 0.15
N VAL A 144 4.56 15.50 0.23
CA VAL A 144 3.70 15.77 -0.93
C VAL A 144 3.90 17.20 -1.43
N ALA A 145 4.11 18.18 -0.56
CA ALA A 145 4.42 19.55 -0.96
C ALA A 145 5.74 19.65 -1.72
N ARG A 146 6.78 18.92 -1.28
CA ARG A 146 8.04 18.81 -2.04
C ARG A 146 7.79 18.22 -3.43
N GLN A 147 7.02 17.15 -3.51
CA GLN A 147 6.68 16.52 -4.79
C GLN A 147 5.86 17.43 -5.71
N PHE A 148 4.88 18.15 -5.17
CA PHE A 148 4.13 19.16 -5.91
C PHE A 148 5.02 20.26 -6.51
N ALA A 149 6.09 20.65 -5.79
CA ALA A 149 7.02 21.66 -6.24
C ALA A 149 7.90 21.19 -7.42
N VAL A 150 8.31 19.92 -7.45
CA VAL A 150 9.24 19.37 -8.47
C VAL A 150 8.53 18.72 -9.66
N LEU A 151 7.28 18.27 -9.51
CA LEU A 151 6.54 17.61 -10.57
C LEU A 151 6.04 18.61 -11.64
N HIS A 152 6.19 18.21 -12.90
CA HIS A 152 5.71 18.95 -14.09
C HIS A 152 4.74 18.12 -14.96
N ASN A 153 4.16 17.06 -14.40
CA ASN A 153 3.24 16.15 -15.08
C ASN A 153 1.91 16.03 -14.32
N ALA A 154 1.02 15.13 -14.76
CA ALA A 154 -0.30 14.93 -14.16
C ALA A 154 -0.24 14.59 -12.65
N LEU A 155 0.83 13.95 -12.16
CA LEU A 155 0.99 13.62 -10.73
C LEU A 155 1.07 14.87 -9.85
N LYS A 156 1.39 16.03 -10.42
CA LYS A 156 1.31 17.31 -9.70
C LYS A 156 -0.12 17.58 -9.22
N PHE A 157 -1.13 17.29 -10.03
CA PHE A 157 -2.53 17.49 -9.64
C PHE A 157 -2.97 16.47 -8.61
N GLU A 158 -2.46 15.24 -8.67
CA GLU A 158 -2.69 14.22 -7.63
C GLU A 158 -2.08 14.63 -6.28
N ALA A 159 -0.86 15.17 -6.30
CA ALA A 159 -0.21 15.74 -5.11
C ALA A 159 -1.01 16.93 -4.55
N LEU A 160 -1.48 17.83 -5.42
CA LEU A 160 -2.32 18.96 -5.00
C LEU A 160 -3.65 18.50 -4.40
N HIS A 161 -4.30 17.51 -5.03
CA HIS A 161 -5.54 16.93 -4.53
C HIS A 161 -5.34 16.32 -3.14
N LEU A 162 -4.24 15.58 -2.92
CA LEU A 162 -3.91 15.04 -1.60
C LEU A 162 -3.67 16.14 -0.56
N LEU A 163 -2.92 17.19 -0.90
CA LEU A 163 -2.74 18.35 0.00
C LEU A 163 -4.08 19.00 0.35
N SER A 164 -4.94 19.19 -0.66
CA SER A 164 -6.28 19.75 -0.44
C SER A 164 -7.12 18.85 0.45
N ALA A 165 -7.05 17.52 0.29
CA ALA A 165 -7.76 16.58 1.14
C ALA A 165 -7.31 16.67 2.60
N VAL A 166 -6.00 16.85 2.84
CA VAL A 166 -5.48 17.06 4.20
C VAL A 166 -5.94 18.41 4.76
N PHE A 167 -5.79 19.51 4.03
CA PHE A 167 -6.10 20.85 4.55
C PHE A 167 -7.61 21.16 4.66
N CYS A 168 -8.44 20.61 3.78
CA CYS A 168 -9.88 20.88 3.76
C CYS A 168 -10.69 19.88 4.59
N SER A 169 -10.03 18.94 5.25
CA SER A 169 -10.67 18.00 6.16
C SER A 169 -10.99 18.64 7.51
N ASP A 170 -11.90 18.02 8.26
CA ASP A 170 -12.32 18.48 9.58
C ASP A 170 -11.17 18.54 10.62
N TYR A 171 -9.98 17.98 10.33
CA TYR A 171 -8.80 18.10 11.20
C TYR A 171 -8.27 19.54 11.30
N SER A 172 -8.63 20.41 10.37
CA SER A 172 -8.20 21.81 10.34
C SER A 172 -9.04 22.73 11.24
N LEU A 173 -10.15 22.24 11.77
CA LEU A 173 -11.08 23.00 12.62
C LEU A 173 -10.84 22.79 14.13
N SER A 174 -9.87 21.95 14.52
CA SER A 174 -9.53 21.69 15.93
C SER A 174 -8.32 22.51 16.44
N SER A 175 -7.97 23.61 15.77
CA SER A 175 -6.95 24.57 16.22
C SER A 175 -7.53 25.65 17.11
#